data_AF-A0A352MX60-F1
#
_entry.id   AF-A0A352MX60-F1
#
_cell.length_a   1.000
_cell.length_b   1.000
_cell.length_c   1.000
_cell.angle_alpha   90.00
_cell.angle_beta   90.00
_cell.angle_gamma   90.00
#
_symmetry.space_group_name_H-M   'P 1'
#
loop_
_entity.id
_entity.type
_entity.pdbx_description
1 polymer ?
#
loop_
_entity_poly.entity_id
_entity_poly.type
_entity_poly.pdbx_seq_one_letter_code
_entity_poly.pdbx_strand_id
1 'polypeptide(L)'
;MEGRSLRVYNTDRTFFSKITNTITKLLIPTKVGINGVLISIKRNSLLKAYENFTLSSNLEEEKKEALSKKYEDVYTLYLDAIDKNIVDSVYKKVKNNTATEFEKDALSRYYLIVHLKEDDYTEYKYRKQKYLLELDYQTVLNSEKEKLIEKYKKFYCYKMENIYKGILKYYSIKLADNLTLVAKDEIYNKIFATLEEYIVNILPLKFKNNSTELYKEIVGEYEGFERYTVGKLDQNEIIEKNMILLGISRRLFTHSLPLMVAEQCYIKLLKDVRSLIVDTRIIKKQEKAYSLLIKLIEEYNMKLLSTKVYWDKPKLRQEYRKFWDEYKRLEDLKDENEEKYLREKEILFITNDLKQVLKNENKYFKIIKFYKNKLVELGVMKKLKNSCTSYTGTYVKQRVH
;
A
#
# COMPACT_ATOMS: atom_id res chain seq x y z
N MET A 1 -23.57 27.43 -28.44
CA MET A 1 -22.93 26.15 -28.09
C MET A 1 -21.75 26.47 -27.20
N GLU A 2 -21.86 26.23 -25.90
CA GLU A 2 -20.76 26.37 -24.94
C GLU A 2 -20.71 25.10 -24.09
N GLY A 3 -19.63 24.33 -24.27
CA GLY A 3 -19.37 23.12 -23.50
C GLY A 3 -18.98 23.50 -22.07
N ARG A 4 -19.90 23.30 -21.12
CA ARG A 4 -19.56 23.34 -19.69
C ARG A 4 -18.73 22.10 -19.36
N SER A 5 -17.42 22.28 -19.23
CA SER A 5 -16.53 21.24 -18.71
C SER A 5 -16.95 20.84 -17.30
N LEU A 6 -17.12 19.54 -17.09
CA LEU A 6 -17.31 18.96 -15.77
C LEU A 6 -16.07 19.31 -14.92
N ARG A 7 -16.27 20.09 -13.86
CA ARG A 7 -15.20 20.42 -12.89
C ARG A 7 -14.69 19.13 -12.27
N VAL A 8 -13.42 18.83 -12.53
CA VAL A 8 -12.66 17.73 -11.92
C VAL A 8 -12.47 18.06 -10.44
N TYR A 9 -13.16 17.34 -9.57
CA TYR A 9 -12.87 17.32 -8.13
C TYR A 9 -11.81 16.26 -7.85
N ASN A 10 -10.77 16.63 -7.09
CA ASN A 10 -9.72 15.72 -6.60
C ASN A 10 -10.33 14.41 -6.03
N THR A 11 -10.00 13.29 -6.66
CA THR A 11 -10.55 11.95 -6.40
C THR A 11 -9.80 11.14 -5.33
N ASP A 12 -8.94 11.76 -4.52
CA ASP A 12 -8.13 11.07 -3.50
C ASP A 12 -8.91 10.67 -2.23
N ARG A 13 -10.21 10.40 -2.36
CA ARG A 13 -11.05 9.87 -1.28
C ARG A 13 -11.66 8.56 -1.73
N THR A 14 -11.15 7.47 -1.15
CA THR A 14 -11.65 6.11 -1.32
C THR A 14 -13.16 6.07 -1.15
N PHE A 15 -13.85 5.29 -1.98
CA PHE A 15 -15.32 5.19 -2.06
C PHE A 15 -16.00 5.01 -0.68
N PHE A 16 -15.32 4.34 0.26
CA PHE A 16 -15.79 4.11 1.63
C PHE A 16 -15.52 5.25 2.62
N SER A 17 -14.56 6.15 2.37
CA SER A 17 -14.34 7.33 3.26
C SER A 17 -15.54 8.30 3.25
N LYS A 18 -16.31 8.32 2.16
CA LYS A 18 -17.63 8.97 2.13
C LYS A 18 -18.70 8.16 2.88
N ILE A 19 -18.56 6.85 3.01
CA ILE A 19 -19.58 5.98 3.60
C ILE A 19 -19.53 6.01 5.13
N THR A 20 -18.35 6.02 5.77
CA THR A 20 -18.30 6.06 7.25
C THR A 20 -18.88 7.36 7.83
N ASN A 21 -18.67 8.50 7.16
CA ASN A 21 -19.27 9.79 7.58
C ASN A 21 -20.74 9.96 7.14
N THR A 22 -21.25 9.10 6.26
CA THR A 22 -22.64 9.17 5.77
C THR A 22 -23.54 8.09 6.39
N ILE A 23 -22.99 6.95 6.86
CA ILE A 23 -23.73 5.94 7.63
C ILE A 23 -24.33 6.55 8.90
N THR A 24 -23.64 7.50 9.55
CA THR A 24 -24.17 8.19 10.73
C THR A 24 -25.19 9.29 10.40
N LYS A 25 -25.33 9.70 9.13
CA LYS A 25 -26.24 10.79 8.70
C LYS A 25 -27.39 10.35 7.80
N LEU A 26 -27.48 9.08 7.41
CA LEU A 26 -28.50 8.59 6.49
C LEU A 26 -29.55 7.68 7.17
N LEU A 27 -30.10 8.13 8.30
CA LEU A 27 -31.44 7.75 8.74
C LEU A 27 -32.50 8.43 7.84
N ILE A 28 -32.39 8.25 6.52
CA ILE A 28 -33.43 8.66 5.55
C ILE A 28 -33.60 7.52 4.54
N PRO A 29 -34.77 6.85 4.51
CA PRO A 29 -35.03 5.75 3.60
C PRO A 29 -35.41 6.31 2.22
N THR A 30 -34.42 6.59 1.39
CA THR A 30 -34.62 6.68 -0.06
C THR A 30 -33.98 5.46 -0.70
N LYS A 31 -34.77 4.66 -1.42
CA LYS A 31 -34.33 3.47 -2.18
C LYS A 31 -33.31 3.87 -3.25
N VAL A 32 -32.04 4.03 -2.86
CA VAL A 32 -30.94 4.44 -3.75
C VAL A 32 -30.11 3.22 -4.11
N GLY A 33 -30.09 2.86 -5.39
CA GLY A 33 -29.23 1.79 -5.92
C GLY A 33 -29.45 1.62 -7.43
N ILE A 34 -28.47 1.06 -8.12
CA ILE A 34 -28.52 0.80 -9.57
C ILE A 34 -29.26 -0.53 -9.83
N ASN A 35 -30.28 -0.84 -9.03
CA ASN A 35 -30.88 -2.18 -9.01
C ASN A 35 -31.71 -2.44 -10.27
N GLY A 36 -31.28 -3.39 -11.09
CA GLY A 36 -32.06 -3.96 -12.18
C GLY A 36 -32.57 -5.35 -11.82
N VAL A 37 -33.80 -5.70 -12.21
CA VAL A 37 -34.37 -7.05 -12.01
C VAL A 37 -33.43 -8.12 -12.57
N LEU A 38 -32.82 -7.86 -13.73
CA LEU A 38 -31.82 -8.74 -14.35
C LEU A 38 -30.59 -8.95 -13.47
N ILE A 39 -30.04 -7.89 -12.87
CA ILE A 39 -28.87 -7.98 -11.96
C ILE A 39 -29.21 -8.87 -10.77
N SER A 40 -30.40 -8.70 -10.19
CA SER A 40 -30.84 -9.54 -9.06
C SER A 40 -30.96 -11.02 -9.43
N ILE A 41 -31.46 -11.34 -10.63
CA ILE A 41 -31.52 -12.73 -11.13
C ILE A 41 -30.11 -13.30 -11.30
N LYS A 42 -29.21 -12.56 -11.97
CA LYS A 42 -27.83 -13.00 -12.20
C LYS A 42 -27.04 -13.12 -10.90
N ARG A 43 -27.23 -12.22 -9.93
CA ARG A 43 -26.64 -12.29 -8.59
C ARG A 43 -27.03 -13.59 -7.88
N ASN A 44 -28.31 -13.95 -7.89
CA ASN A 44 -28.76 -15.18 -7.26
C ASN A 44 -28.17 -16.43 -7.92
N SER A 45 -28.05 -16.43 -9.26
CA SER A 45 -27.38 -17.51 -9.99
C SER A 45 -25.90 -17.62 -9.61
N LEU A 46 -25.20 -16.47 -9.51
CA LEU A 46 -23.82 -16.38 -9.09
C LEU A 46 -23.60 -16.90 -7.67
N LEU A 47 -24.43 -16.49 -6.70
CA LEU A 47 -24.30 -16.94 -5.33
C LEU A 47 -24.47 -18.46 -5.21
N LYS A 48 -25.39 -19.06 -5.95
CA LYS A 48 -25.54 -20.53 -6.01
C LYS A 48 -24.30 -21.20 -6.63
N ALA A 49 -23.79 -20.66 -7.73
CA ALA A 49 -22.59 -21.20 -8.38
C ALA A 49 -21.35 -21.09 -7.47
N TYR A 50 -21.21 -19.97 -6.76
CA TYR A 50 -20.16 -19.73 -5.78
C TYR A 50 -20.25 -20.70 -4.60
N GLU A 51 -21.44 -20.89 -4.01
CA GLU A 51 -21.65 -21.86 -2.92
C GLU A 51 -21.23 -23.27 -3.35
N ASN A 52 -21.67 -23.73 -4.53
CA ASN A 52 -21.29 -25.04 -5.07
C ASN A 52 -19.77 -25.17 -5.32
N PHE A 53 -19.15 -24.12 -5.85
CA PHE A 53 -17.70 -24.06 -6.04
C PHE A 53 -16.94 -24.13 -4.71
N THR A 54 -17.40 -23.42 -3.67
CA THR A 54 -16.73 -23.44 -2.36
C THR A 54 -16.86 -24.78 -1.63
N LEU A 55 -17.93 -25.53 -1.88
CA LEU A 55 -18.17 -26.84 -1.28
C LEU A 55 -17.48 -27.99 -2.02
N SER A 56 -16.82 -27.71 -3.15
CA SER A 56 -16.21 -28.75 -4.00
C SER A 56 -14.89 -29.32 -3.47
N SER A 57 -14.47 -28.98 -2.25
CA SER A 57 -13.17 -29.37 -1.68
C SER A 57 -12.95 -30.89 -1.57
N ASN A 58 -14.03 -31.67 -1.50
CA ASN A 58 -14.00 -33.13 -1.35
C ASN A 58 -14.42 -33.90 -2.62
N LEU A 59 -14.53 -33.21 -3.75
CA LEU A 59 -14.92 -33.81 -5.04
C LEU A 59 -13.68 -34.17 -5.87
N GLU A 60 -13.86 -35.10 -6.81
CA GLU A 60 -12.88 -35.42 -7.86
C GLU A 60 -12.43 -34.15 -8.62
N GLU A 61 -11.17 -34.10 -9.04
CA GLU A 61 -10.55 -32.92 -9.68
C GLU A 61 -11.34 -32.43 -10.91
N GLU A 62 -11.84 -33.34 -11.74
CA GLU A 62 -12.62 -33.01 -12.93
C GLU A 62 -13.94 -32.31 -12.58
N LYS A 63 -14.63 -32.77 -11.53
CA LYS A 63 -15.87 -32.14 -11.03
C LYS A 63 -15.58 -30.77 -10.42
N LYS A 64 -14.43 -30.61 -9.75
CA LYS A 64 -13.99 -29.34 -9.18
C LYS A 64 -13.67 -28.31 -10.26
N GLU A 65 -12.99 -28.71 -11.32
CA GLU A 65 -12.69 -27.84 -12.47
C GLU A 65 -13.97 -27.41 -13.20
N ALA A 66 -14.89 -28.35 -13.44
CA ALA A 66 -16.19 -28.04 -14.05
C ALA A 66 -17.00 -27.02 -13.24
N LEU A 67 -17.03 -27.15 -11.91
CA LEU A 67 -17.71 -26.19 -11.02
C LEU A 67 -17.01 -24.83 -11.01
N SER A 68 -15.68 -24.79 -11.04
CA SER A 68 -14.90 -23.56 -11.15
C SER A 68 -15.20 -22.80 -12.44
N LYS A 69 -15.19 -23.51 -13.59
CA LYS A 69 -15.52 -22.92 -14.89
C LYS A 69 -16.95 -22.38 -14.92
N LYS A 70 -17.91 -23.15 -14.42
CA LYS A 70 -19.31 -22.72 -14.31
C LYS A 70 -19.46 -21.47 -13.44
N TYR A 71 -18.72 -21.38 -12.33
CA TYR A 71 -18.70 -20.19 -11.50
C TYR A 71 -18.17 -18.96 -12.24
N GLU A 72 -17.04 -19.08 -12.96
CA GLU A 72 -16.47 -17.96 -13.72
C GLU A 72 -17.36 -17.52 -14.90
N ASP A 73 -18.03 -18.46 -15.57
CA ASP A 73 -19.01 -18.15 -16.63
C ASP A 73 -20.19 -17.35 -16.09
N VAL A 74 -20.78 -17.80 -14.96
CA VAL A 74 -21.90 -17.11 -14.32
C VAL A 74 -21.47 -15.76 -13.74
N TYR A 75 -20.25 -15.66 -13.20
CA TYR A 75 -19.67 -14.41 -12.71
C TYR A 75 -19.53 -13.38 -13.83
N THR A 76 -19.06 -13.80 -15.01
CA THR A 76 -18.95 -12.95 -16.20
C THR A 76 -20.32 -12.41 -16.61
N LEU A 77 -21.32 -13.28 -16.74
CA LEU A 77 -22.69 -12.88 -17.08
C LEU A 77 -23.32 -11.93 -16.04
N TYR A 78 -22.94 -12.07 -14.77
CA TYR A 78 -23.38 -11.18 -13.71
C TYR A 78 -22.74 -9.79 -13.82
N LEU A 79 -21.43 -9.70 -14.05
CA LEU A 79 -20.76 -8.42 -14.26
C LEU A 79 -21.29 -7.72 -15.51
N ASP A 80 -21.50 -8.45 -16.61
CA ASP A 80 -22.06 -7.90 -17.85
C ASP A 80 -23.46 -7.31 -17.62
N ALA A 81 -24.26 -7.91 -16.74
CA ALA A 81 -25.58 -7.38 -16.41
C ALA A 81 -25.49 -6.05 -15.65
N ILE A 82 -24.52 -5.90 -14.75
CA ILE A 82 -24.26 -4.62 -14.05
C ILE A 82 -23.77 -3.58 -15.05
N ASP A 83 -22.79 -3.96 -15.87
CA ASP A 83 -22.16 -3.08 -16.87
C ASP A 83 -23.18 -2.52 -17.86
N LYS A 84 -24.00 -3.41 -18.45
CA LYS A 84 -25.10 -3.01 -19.35
C LYS A 84 -26.10 -2.10 -18.66
N ASN A 85 -26.43 -2.34 -17.40
CA ASN A 85 -27.36 -1.47 -16.70
C ASN A 85 -26.81 -0.05 -16.50
N ILE A 86 -25.50 0.10 -16.28
CA ILE A 86 -24.87 1.42 -16.21
C ILE A 86 -24.99 2.14 -17.56
N VAL A 87 -24.63 1.46 -18.65
CA VAL A 87 -24.62 2.04 -20.00
C VAL A 87 -26.03 2.28 -20.56
N ASP A 88 -26.97 1.39 -20.30
CA ASP A 88 -28.30 1.44 -20.92
C ASP A 88 -29.34 2.15 -20.06
N SER A 89 -29.22 2.10 -18.73
CA SER A 89 -30.20 2.66 -17.80
C SER A 89 -29.66 3.91 -17.13
N VAL A 90 -28.54 3.81 -16.41
CA VAL A 90 -28.00 4.93 -15.63
C VAL A 90 -27.63 6.09 -16.56
N TYR A 91 -26.93 5.83 -17.66
CA TYR A 91 -26.64 6.84 -18.68
C TYR A 91 -27.88 7.56 -19.20
N LYS A 92 -28.96 6.82 -19.54
CA LYS A 92 -30.21 7.42 -20.03
C LYS A 92 -30.86 8.30 -18.96
N LYS A 93 -30.87 7.87 -17.71
CA LYS A 93 -31.37 8.68 -16.59
C LYS A 93 -30.56 9.96 -16.40
N VAL A 94 -29.23 9.89 -16.50
CA VAL A 94 -28.36 11.07 -16.40
C VAL A 94 -28.62 12.02 -17.58
N LYS A 95 -28.68 11.49 -18.81
CA LYS A 95 -28.98 12.28 -20.01
C LYS A 95 -30.34 12.99 -19.94
N ASN A 96 -31.33 12.34 -19.35
CA ASN A 96 -32.69 12.86 -19.22
C ASN A 96 -32.91 13.67 -17.93
N ASN A 97 -31.86 13.95 -17.15
CA ASN A 97 -31.93 14.64 -15.85
C ASN A 97 -32.86 14.00 -14.80
N THR A 98 -33.07 12.68 -14.89
CA THR A 98 -33.88 11.91 -13.93
C THR A 98 -33.03 11.04 -12.99
N ALA A 99 -31.70 11.03 -13.18
CA ALA A 99 -30.78 10.30 -12.31
C ALA A 99 -30.60 10.96 -10.94
N THR A 100 -30.49 10.12 -9.92
CA THR A 100 -30.04 10.50 -8.59
C THR A 100 -28.59 10.99 -8.60
N GLU A 101 -28.17 11.72 -7.56
CA GLU A 101 -26.77 12.16 -7.42
C GLU A 101 -25.79 10.97 -7.35
N PHE A 102 -26.22 9.88 -6.71
CA PHE A 102 -25.49 8.63 -6.67
C PHE A 102 -25.26 8.05 -8.07
N GLU A 103 -26.31 7.99 -8.90
CA GLU A 103 -26.23 7.50 -10.28
C GLU A 103 -25.33 8.36 -11.16
N LYS A 104 -25.30 9.69 -10.93
CA LYS A 104 -24.39 10.61 -11.61
C LYS A 104 -22.92 10.37 -11.23
N ASP A 105 -22.61 10.28 -9.92
CA ASP A 105 -21.26 9.96 -9.44
C ASP A 105 -20.83 8.58 -9.94
N ALA A 106 -21.73 7.61 -9.94
CA ALA A 106 -21.46 6.26 -10.43
C ALA A 106 -21.13 6.24 -11.93
N LEU A 107 -21.88 6.98 -12.76
CA LEU A 107 -21.57 7.07 -14.19
C LEU A 107 -20.24 7.80 -14.45
N SER A 108 -19.98 8.87 -13.69
CA SER A 108 -18.73 9.63 -13.82
C SER A 108 -17.50 8.76 -13.50
N ARG A 109 -17.52 8.03 -12.38
CA ARG A 109 -16.45 7.09 -12.01
C ARG A 109 -16.30 5.96 -13.01
N TYR A 110 -17.42 5.44 -13.53
CA TYR A 110 -17.39 4.41 -14.56
C TYR A 110 -16.60 4.87 -15.79
N TYR A 111 -16.84 6.09 -16.28
CA TYR A 111 -16.09 6.63 -17.41
C TYR A 111 -14.61 6.84 -17.11
N LEU A 112 -14.24 7.33 -15.92
CA LEU A 112 -12.83 7.43 -15.51
C LEU A 112 -12.13 6.08 -15.59
N ILE A 113 -12.80 5.00 -15.18
CA ILE A 113 -12.26 3.65 -15.29
C ILE A 113 -12.18 3.20 -16.75
N VAL A 114 -13.22 3.44 -17.56
CA VAL A 114 -13.21 3.07 -18.99
C VAL A 114 -12.08 3.75 -19.76
N HIS A 115 -11.71 4.99 -19.42
CA HIS A 115 -10.56 5.66 -20.03
C HIS A 115 -9.24 4.91 -19.80
N LEU A 116 -9.07 4.24 -18.65
CA LEU A 116 -7.88 3.40 -18.40
C LEU A 116 -7.70 2.27 -19.43
N LYS A 117 -8.75 1.89 -20.16
CA LYS A 117 -8.69 0.84 -21.17
C LYS A 117 -7.67 1.16 -22.27
N GLU A 118 -7.51 2.43 -22.60
CA GLU A 118 -6.60 2.91 -23.64
C GLU A 118 -5.15 2.94 -23.16
N ASP A 119 -4.93 3.30 -21.88
CA ASP A 119 -3.60 3.44 -21.29
C ASP A 119 -3.03 2.12 -20.74
N ASP A 120 -3.86 1.35 -20.03
CA ASP A 120 -3.45 0.15 -19.30
C ASP A 120 -4.61 -0.85 -19.20
N TYR A 121 -4.75 -1.68 -20.24
CA TYR A 121 -5.84 -2.65 -20.35
C TYR A 121 -5.91 -3.64 -19.17
N THR A 122 -4.76 -4.02 -18.61
CA THR A 122 -4.73 -4.99 -17.50
C THR A 122 -5.20 -4.33 -16.20
N GLU A 123 -4.72 -3.12 -15.91
CA GLU A 123 -5.21 -2.32 -14.78
C GLU A 123 -6.71 -2.03 -14.92
N TYR A 124 -7.15 -1.61 -16.11
CA TYR A 124 -8.57 -1.41 -16.44
C TYR A 124 -9.42 -2.64 -16.11
N LYS A 125 -9.01 -3.84 -16.54
CA LYS A 125 -9.78 -5.07 -16.30
C LYS A 125 -10.01 -5.33 -14.81
N TYR A 126 -9.02 -5.07 -13.96
CA TYR A 126 -9.18 -5.24 -12.52
C TYR A 126 -10.00 -4.12 -11.89
N ARG A 127 -9.72 -2.86 -12.25
CA ARG A 127 -10.41 -1.68 -11.70
C ARG A 127 -11.90 -1.68 -12.08
N LYS A 128 -12.25 -2.10 -13.29
CA LYS A 128 -13.64 -2.25 -13.74
C LYS A 128 -14.38 -3.32 -12.93
N GLN A 129 -13.82 -4.52 -12.79
CA GLN A 129 -14.46 -5.58 -12.00
C GLN A 129 -14.66 -5.16 -10.54
N LYS A 130 -13.61 -4.59 -9.91
CA LYS A 130 -13.66 -4.05 -8.55
C LYS A 130 -14.84 -3.07 -8.40
N TYR A 131 -14.91 -2.10 -9.31
CA TYR A 131 -15.92 -1.05 -9.28
C TYR A 131 -17.35 -1.56 -9.46
N LEU A 132 -17.59 -2.47 -10.41
CA LEU A 132 -18.92 -3.06 -10.63
C LEU A 132 -19.39 -3.84 -9.39
N LEU A 133 -18.48 -4.56 -8.72
CA LEU A 133 -18.78 -5.28 -7.48
C LEU A 133 -19.07 -4.33 -6.32
N GLU A 134 -18.29 -3.27 -6.15
CA GLU A 134 -18.52 -2.25 -5.11
C GLU A 134 -19.92 -1.61 -5.26
N LEU A 135 -20.29 -1.28 -6.50
CA LEU A 135 -21.56 -0.67 -6.84
C LEU A 135 -22.76 -1.59 -6.54
N ASP A 136 -22.66 -2.87 -6.89
CA ASP A 136 -23.72 -3.82 -6.57
C ASP A 136 -23.75 -4.16 -5.07
N TYR A 137 -22.60 -4.21 -4.39
CA TYR A 137 -22.54 -4.44 -2.95
C TYR A 137 -23.30 -3.36 -2.17
N GLN A 138 -23.15 -2.09 -2.53
CA GLN A 138 -23.97 -1.00 -1.96
C GLN A 138 -25.46 -1.23 -2.18
N THR A 139 -25.84 -1.67 -3.39
CA THR A 139 -27.24 -1.97 -3.71
C THR A 139 -27.79 -3.12 -2.85
N VAL A 140 -26.95 -4.14 -2.57
CA VAL A 140 -27.31 -5.25 -1.67
C VAL A 140 -27.45 -4.79 -0.22
N LEU A 141 -26.53 -3.96 0.28
CA LEU A 141 -26.60 -3.40 1.63
C LEU A 141 -27.89 -2.58 1.84
N ASN A 142 -28.27 -1.77 0.84
CA ASN A 142 -29.49 -0.96 0.88
C ASN A 142 -30.78 -1.78 0.71
N SER A 143 -30.70 -3.10 0.47
CA SER A 143 -31.88 -3.95 0.33
C SER A 143 -32.48 -4.41 1.65
N GLU A 144 -31.76 -4.21 2.76
CA GLU A 144 -32.14 -4.59 4.14
C GLU A 144 -32.44 -6.09 4.33
N LYS A 145 -32.10 -6.94 3.34
CA LYS A 145 -32.27 -8.40 3.41
C LYS A 145 -31.04 -9.05 4.01
N GLU A 146 -31.01 -9.20 5.34
CA GLU A 146 -29.86 -9.73 6.09
C GLU A 146 -29.27 -11.02 5.49
N LYS A 147 -30.11 -12.03 5.20
CA LYS A 147 -29.65 -13.30 4.59
C LYS A 147 -28.93 -13.11 3.25
N LEU A 148 -29.41 -12.17 2.43
CA LEU A 148 -28.78 -11.86 1.15
C LEU A 148 -27.46 -11.10 1.37
N ILE A 149 -27.44 -10.15 2.30
CA ILE A 149 -26.26 -9.38 2.67
C ILE A 149 -25.15 -10.31 3.15
N GLU A 150 -25.45 -11.26 4.03
CA GLU A 150 -24.46 -12.22 4.53
C GLU A 150 -23.89 -13.13 3.44
N LYS A 151 -24.76 -13.72 2.61
CA LYS A 151 -24.32 -14.57 1.49
C LYS A 151 -23.46 -13.81 0.50
N TYR A 152 -23.90 -12.61 0.11
CA TYR A 152 -23.18 -11.78 -0.82
C TYR A 152 -21.86 -11.27 -0.23
N LYS A 153 -21.82 -10.90 1.05
CA LYS A 153 -20.60 -10.48 1.75
C LYS A 153 -19.49 -11.55 1.67
N LYS A 154 -19.83 -12.84 1.85
CA LYS A 154 -18.86 -13.94 1.72
C LYS A 154 -18.24 -13.99 0.32
N PHE A 155 -19.08 -13.99 -0.71
CA PHE A 155 -18.66 -13.94 -2.12
C PHE A 155 -17.83 -12.67 -2.41
N TYR A 156 -18.31 -11.51 -1.98
CA TYR A 156 -17.68 -10.21 -2.22
C TYR A 156 -16.28 -10.16 -1.63
N CYS A 157 -16.10 -10.55 -0.36
CA CYS A 157 -14.79 -10.59 0.27
C CYS A 157 -13.83 -11.52 -0.49
N TYR A 158 -14.29 -12.71 -0.88
CA TYR A 158 -13.49 -13.67 -1.66
C TYR A 158 -13.05 -13.07 -3.01
N LYS A 159 -13.98 -12.53 -3.80
CA LYS A 159 -13.65 -12.03 -5.14
C LYS A 159 -12.85 -10.73 -5.09
N MET A 160 -13.16 -9.82 -4.16
CA MET A 160 -12.39 -8.59 -3.96
C MET A 160 -10.95 -8.91 -3.56
N GLU A 161 -10.72 -9.83 -2.63
CA GLU A 161 -9.36 -10.26 -2.27
C GLU A 161 -8.58 -10.76 -3.48
N ASN A 162 -9.19 -11.58 -4.35
CA ASN A 162 -8.56 -12.05 -5.58
C ASN A 162 -8.27 -10.90 -6.56
N ILE A 163 -9.16 -9.90 -6.66
CA ILE A 163 -8.92 -8.72 -7.50
C ILE A 163 -7.75 -7.88 -6.96
N TYR A 164 -7.70 -7.59 -5.66
CA TYR A 164 -6.58 -6.87 -5.04
C TYR A 164 -5.26 -7.63 -5.19
N LYS A 165 -5.28 -8.96 -4.99
CA LYS A 165 -4.14 -9.85 -5.29
C LYS A 165 -3.68 -9.74 -6.75
N GLY A 166 -4.62 -9.66 -7.68
CA GLY A 166 -4.34 -9.48 -9.12
C GLY A 166 -3.71 -8.13 -9.44
N ILE A 167 -4.25 -7.03 -8.88
CA ILE A 167 -3.71 -5.67 -9.05
C ILE A 167 -2.28 -5.58 -8.51
N LEU A 168 -2.03 -6.07 -7.29
CA LEU A 168 -0.70 -6.05 -6.69
C LEU A 168 0.31 -6.89 -7.48
N LYS A 169 -0.13 -8.06 -7.99
CA LYS A 169 0.70 -8.90 -8.86
C LYS A 169 1.04 -8.18 -10.16
N TYR A 170 0.06 -7.49 -10.76
CA TYR A 170 0.26 -6.71 -11.97
C TYR A 170 1.30 -5.60 -11.76
N TYR A 171 1.16 -4.78 -10.71
CA TYR A 171 2.14 -3.74 -10.39
C TYR A 171 3.52 -4.31 -10.04
N SER A 172 3.56 -5.47 -9.37
CA SER A 172 4.81 -6.18 -9.08
C SER A 172 5.55 -6.59 -10.36
N ILE A 173 4.83 -7.06 -11.37
CA ILE A 173 5.40 -7.38 -12.69
C ILE A 173 5.86 -6.11 -13.39
N LYS A 174 5.05 -5.05 -13.39
CA LYS A 174 5.38 -3.76 -14.03
C LYS A 174 6.65 -3.12 -13.45
N LEU A 175 6.93 -3.31 -12.16
CA LEU A 175 8.19 -2.85 -11.54
C LEU A 175 9.44 -3.59 -12.03
N ALA A 176 9.29 -4.78 -12.61
CA ALA A 176 10.40 -5.50 -13.24
C ALA A 176 10.78 -4.92 -14.60
N ASP A 177 9.91 -4.12 -15.23
CA ASP A 177 10.17 -3.48 -16.51
C ASP A 177 11.21 -2.36 -16.38
N ASN A 178 11.85 -2.01 -17.50
CA ASN A 178 12.84 -0.94 -17.56
C ASN A 178 12.17 0.44 -17.57
N LEU A 179 11.66 0.85 -16.41
CA LEU A 179 10.95 2.10 -16.20
C LEU A 179 11.86 3.24 -15.73
N THR A 180 11.47 4.47 -16.08
CA THR A 180 12.07 5.69 -15.53
C THR A 180 11.82 5.77 -14.02
N LEU A 181 12.63 6.57 -13.31
CA LEU A 181 12.46 6.73 -11.86
C LEU A 181 11.08 7.30 -11.49
N VAL A 182 10.54 8.20 -12.31
CA VAL A 182 9.20 8.80 -12.11
C VAL A 182 8.11 7.74 -12.25
N ALA A 183 8.15 6.95 -13.32
CA ALA A 183 7.18 5.88 -13.54
C ALA A 183 7.23 4.80 -12.44
N LYS A 184 8.42 4.50 -11.90
CA LYS A 184 8.55 3.60 -10.74
C LYS A 184 7.89 4.19 -9.49
N ASP A 185 8.07 5.48 -9.24
CA ASP A 185 7.45 6.15 -8.09
C ASP A 185 5.92 6.12 -8.16
N GLU A 186 5.36 6.38 -9.35
CA GLU A 186 3.92 6.23 -9.59
C GLU A 186 3.42 4.82 -9.26
N ILE A 187 4.15 3.78 -9.66
CA ILE A 187 3.75 2.39 -9.35
C ILE A 187 3.86 2.10 -7.85
N TYR A 188 4.90 2.58 -7.16
CA TYR A 188 4.98 2.44 -5.70
C TYR A 188 3.78 3.10 -5.01
N ASN A 189 3.41 4.31 -5.44
CA ASN A 189 2.24 5.01 -4.91
C ASN A 189 0.93 4.25 -5.20
N LYS A 190 0.78 3.66 -6.40
CA LYS A 190 -0.35 2.78 -6.73
C LYS A 190 -0.40 1.52 -5.86
N ILE A 191 0.74 0.91 -5.53
CA ILE A 191 0.83 -0.23 -4.60
C ILE A 191 0.34 0.19 -3.21
N PHE A 192 0.87 1.28 -2.65
CA PHE A 192 0.46 1.75 -1.32
C PHE A 192 -1.03 2.09 -1.27
N ALA A 193 -1.55 2.80 -2.27
CA ALA A 193 -2.97 3.12 -2.37
C ALA A 193 -3.84 1.85 -2.44
N THR A 194 -3.40 0.83 -3.18
CA THR A 194 -4.13 -0.44 -3.31
C THR A 194 -4.12 -1.24 -2.01
N LEU A 195 -3.00 -1.24 -1.27
CA LEU A 195 -2.92 -1.86 0.06
C LEU A 195 -3.83 -1.14 1.06
N GLU A 196 -3.79 0.18 1.09
CA GLU A 196 -4.64 1.02 1.93
C GLU A 196 -6.12 0.78 1.64
N GLU A 197 -6.53 0.80 0.37
CA GLU A 197 -7.90 0.51 -0.04
C GLU A 197 -8.37 -0.86 0.46
N TYR A 198 -7.54 -1.90 0.35
CA TYR A 198 -7.89 -3.23 0.85
C TYR A 198 -8.04 -3.25 2.37
N ILE A 199 -7.08 -2.65 3.10
CA ILE A 199 -7.05 -2.63 4.56
C ILE A 199 -8.21 -1.83 5.15
N VAL A 200 -8.62 -0.74 4.51
CA VAL A 200 -9.76 0.07 4.98
C VAL A 200 -11.10 -0.59 4.63
N ASN A 201 -11.22 -1.20 3.45
CA ASN A 201 -12.55 -1.54 2.90
C ASN A 201 -12.90 -3.01 2.98
N ILE A 202 -11.91 -3.91 2.85
CA ILE A 202 -12.15 -5.36 2.73
C ILE A 202 -11.75 -6.09 4.00
N LEU A 203 -10.59 -5.73 4.55
CA LEU A 203 -10.06 -6.38 5.74
C LEU A 203 -11.04 -6.35 6.94
N PRO A 204 -11.73 -5.23 7.25
CA PRO A 204 -12.66 -5.20 8.39
C PRO A 204 -13.90 -6.07 8.17
N LEU A 205 -14.32 -6.23 6.90
CA LEU A 205 -15.44 -7.12 6.54
C LEU A 205 -15.08 -8.58 6.81
N LYS A 206 -13.80 -8.94 6.69
CA LYS A 206 -13.27 -10.29 7.00
C LYS A 206 -13.11 -10.51 8.50
N PHE A 207 -12.73 -9.50 9.27
CA PHE A 207 -12.55 -9.61 10.73
C PHE A 207 -13.82 -10.01 11.47
N LYS A 208 -14.98 -9.46 11.05
CA LYS A 208 -16.28 -9.85 11.63
C LYS A 208 -16.66 -11.31 11.37
N ASN A 209 -15.99 -12.00 10.44
CA ASN A 209 -16.36 -13.33 9.98
C ASN A 209 -15.32 -14.42 10.30
N ASN A 210 -14.04 -14.06 10.58
CA ASN A 210 -12.94 -15.01 10.68
C ASN A 210 -11.99 -14.69 11.84
N SER A 211 -12.05 -15.50 12.90
CA SER A 211 -11.05 -15.57 13.98
C SER A 211 -9.84 -16.42 13.57
N THR A 212 -9.23 -16.13 12.42
CA THR A 212 -8.07 -16.87 11.93
C THR A 212 -6.81 -16.46 12.72
N GLU A 213 -5.86 -17.38 12.93
CA GLU A 213 -4.56 -17.10 13.57
C GLU A 213 -3.82 -15.91 12.92
N LEU A 214 -3.90 -15.81 11.59
CA LEU A 214 -3.42 -14.67 10.80
C LEU A 214 -3.99 -13.32 11.25
N TYR A 215 -5.23 -13.28 11.76
CA TYR A 215 -5.84 -12.05 12.28
C TYR A 215 -5.18 -11.60 13.59
N LYS A 216 -4.93 -12.55 14.50
CA LYS A 216 -4.26 -12.26 15.77
C LYS A 216 -2.85 -11.70 15.55
N GLU A 217 -2.15 -12.16 14.50
CA GLU A 217 -0.82 -11.67 14.15
C GLU A 217 -0.81 -10.22 13.62
N ILE A 218 -1.87 -9.79 12.93
CA ILE A 218 -1.89 -8.47 12.24
C ILE A 218 -2.70 -7.41 12.98
N VAL A 219 -3.45 -7.76 14.04
CA VAL A 219 -4.36 -6.84 14.72
C VAL A 219 -3.63 -5.62 15.30
N GLY A 220 -2.47 -5.81 15.94
CA GLY A 220 -1.71 -4.69 16.50
C GLY A 220 -1.16 -3.74 15.43
N GLU A 221 -0.75 -4.26 14.27
CA GLU A 221 -0.35 -3.42 13.13
C GLU A 221 -1.54 -2.68 12.53
N TYR A 222 -2.70 -3.34 12.49
CA TYR A 222 -3.95 -2.75 12.01
C TYR A 222 -4.43 -1.60 12.90
N GLU A 223 -4.46 -1.79 14.22
CA GLU A 223 -4.76 -0.72 15.20
C GLU A 223 -3.77 0.45 15.06
N GLY A 224 -2.47 0.14 14.87
CA GLY A 224 -1.45 1.12 14.57
C GLY A 224 -1.63 1.86 13.24
N PHE A 225 -2.37 1.28 12.29
CA PHE A 225 -2.76 1.91 11.03
C PHE A 225 -4.01 2.82 11.21
N GLU A 226 -4.97 2.45 12.05
CA GLU A 226 -6.23 3.19 12.21
C GLU A 226 -6.03 4.66 12.58
N ARG A 227 -5.02 4.98 13.39
CA ARG A 227 -4.65 6.37 13.75
C ARG A 227 -4.36 7.26 12.54
N TYR A 228 -3.98 6.68 11.40
CA TYR A 228 -3.67 7.41 10.16
C TYR A 228 -4.86 7.55 9.21
N THR A 229 -6.01 6.97 9.55
CA THR A 229 -7.22 7.07 8.72
C THR A 229 -7.98 8.38 8.93
N VAL A 230 -7.64 9.14 9.98
CA VAL A 230 -8.33 10.37 10.39
C VAL A 230 -7.43 11.60 10.21
N GLY A 231 -7.96 12.64 9.56
CA GLY A 231 -7.28 13.93 9.43
C GLY A 231 -6.36 14.04 8.21
N LYS A 232 -5.68 15.17 8.10
CA LYS A 232 -4.69 15.44 7.04
C LYS A 232 -3.31 15.06 7.56
N LEU A 233 -2.73 14.03 6.97
CA LEU A 233 -1.40 13.55 7.35
C LEU A 233 -0.30 14.46 6.82
N ASP A 234 0.77 14.62 7.59
CA ASP A 234 2.02 15.18 7.11
C ASP A 234 2.88 14.15 6.36
N GLN A 235 3.98 14.58 5.74
CA GLN A 235 4.84 13.68 4.95
C GLN A 235 5.48 12.57 5.80
N ASN A 236 5.79 12.84 7.07
CA ASN A 236 6.37 11.86 7.98
C ASN A 236 5.34 10.77 8.30
N GLU A 237 4.11 11.19 8.62
CA GLU A 237 2.98 10.31 8.89
C GLU A 237 2.59 9.47 7.67
N ILE A 238 2.63 10.04 6.46
CA ILE A 238 2.39 9.29 5.21
C ILE A 238 3.42 8.16 5.05
N ILE A 239 4.71 8.43 5.31
CA ILE A 239 5.75 7.41 5.19
C ILE A 239 5.58 6.34 6.27
N GLU A 240 5.26 6.73 7.52
CA GLU A 240 5.00 5.76 8.59
C GLU A 240 3.77 4.89 8.29
N LYS A 241 2.69 5.49 7.77
CA LYS A 241 1.52 4.74 7.30
C LYS A 241 1.91 3.72 6.24
N ASN A 242 2.67 4.13 5.23
CA ASN A 242 3.11 3.24 4.15
C ASN A 242 4.01 2.09 4.65
N MET A 243 4.85 2.35 5.65
CA MET A 243 5.64 1.31 6.32
C MET A 243 4.75 0.26 7.00
N ILE A 244 3.74 0.69 7.74
CA ILE A 244 2.79 -0.22 8.39
C ILE A 244 1.99 -1.03 7.35
N LEU A 245 1.54 -0.38 6.27
CA LEU A 245 0.89 -1.07 5.15
C LEU A 245 1.77 -2.18 4.57
N LEU A 246 3.08 -1.96 4.43
CA LEU A 246 4.01 -2.99 3.99
C LEU A 246 4.12 -4.13 4.99
N GLY A 247 4.22 -3.83 6.29
CA GLY A 247 4.21 -4.83 7.37
C GLY A 247 3.03 -5.79 7.23
N ILE A 248 1.81 -5.24 7.17
CA ILE A 248 0.57 -6.03 7.01
C ILE A 248 0.59 -6.80 5.69
N SER A 249 1.05 -6.17 4.60
CA SER A 249 1.09 -6.80 3.27
C SER A 249 1.98 -8.03 3.22
N ARG A 250 3.04 -8.10 4.04
CA ARG A 250 3.94 -9.26 4.11
C ARG A 250 3.25 -10.51 4.64
N ARG A 251 2.16 -10.36 5.39
CA ARG A 251 1.32 -11.47 5.88
C ARG A 251 0.20 -11.81 4.91
N LEU A 252 -0.40 -10.80 4.29
CA LEU A 252 -1.62 -10.98 3.48
C LEU A 252 -1.37 -11.26 1.98
N PHE A 253 -0.26 -10.75 1.43
CA PHE A 253 -0.04 -10.70 -0.02
C PHE A 253 1.31 -11.28 -0.45
N THR A 254 1.86 -12.26 0.26
CA THR A 254 3.19 -12.86 0.00
C THR A 254 3.45 -13.22 -1.47
N HIS A 255 2.46 -13.80 -2.15
CA HIS A 255 2.57 -14.22 -3.56
C HIS A 255 2.25 -13.11 -4.56
N SER A 256 1.44 -12.13 -4.17
CA SER A 256 1.00 -11.01 -5.02
C SER A 256 1.93 -9.81 -4.94
N LEU A 257 2.62 -9.64 -3.82
CA LEU A 257 3.66 -8.67 -3.57
C LEU A 257 4.93 -9.42 -3.12
N PRO A 258 5.68 -9.99 -4.09
CA PRO A 258 6.85 -10.81 -3.80
C PRO A 258 7.90 -10.07 -2.97
N LEU A 259 8.75 -10.82 -2.27
CA LEU A 259 9.77 -10.27 -1.37
C LEU A 259 10.64 -9.18 -2.05
N MET A 260 11.06 -9.42 -3.29
CA MET A 260 11.86 -8.46 -4.06
C MET A 260 11.15 -7.12 -4.30
N VAL A 261 9.83 -7.15 -4.53
CA VAL A 261 9.05 -5.94 -4.77
C VAL A 261 8.79 -5.21 -3.44
N ALA A 262 8.51 -5.95 -2.37
CA ALA A 262 8.42 -5.38 -1.03
C ALA A 262 9.75 -4.71 -0.61
N GLU A 263 10.90 -5.32 -0.92
CA GLU A 263 12.23 -4.73 -0.71
C GLU A 263 12.39 -3.40 -1.42
N GLN A 264 12.00 -3.33 -2.69
CA GLN A 264 12.00 -2.07 -3.44
C GLN A 264 11.11 -1.00 -2.79
N CYS A 265 9.93 -1.37 -2.30
CA CYS A 265 9.03 -0.45 -1.60
C CYS A 265 9.67 0.08 -0.31
N TYR A 266 10.31 -0.77 0.50
CA TYR A 266 11.06 -0.34 1.69
C TYR A 266 12.23 0.59 1.33
N ILE A 267 12.99 0.26 0.28
CA ILE A 267 14.09 1.11 -0.22
C ILE A 267 13.56 2.47 -0.66
N LYS A 268 12.38 2.52 -1.30
CA LYS A 268 11.70 3.77 -1.66
C LYS A 268 11.38 4.58 -0.41
N LEU A 269 10.73 4.00 0.60
CA LEU A 269 10.43 4.70 1.85
C LEU A 269 11.71 5.20 2.53
N LEU A 270 12.78 4.42 2.55
CA LEU A 270 14.07 4.86 3.12
C LEU A 270 14.65 6.07 2.36
N LYS A 271 14.47 6.14 1.04
CA LYS A 271 14.89 7.33 0.26
C LYS A 271 14.01 8.54 0.56
N ASP A 272 12.70 8.34 0.72
CA ASP A 272 11.75 9.41 1.05
C ASP A 272 12.07 10.01 2.41
N VAL A 273 12.29 9.19 3.45
CA VAL A 273 12.65 9.68 4.79
C VAL A 273 13.99 10.41 4.78
N ARG A 274 15.00 9.87 4.09
CA ARG A 274 16.31 10.56 3.97
C ARG A 274 16.17 11.93 3.30
N SER A 275 15.33 12.03 2.27
CA SER A 275 15.06 13.31 1.60
C SER A 275 14.31 14.26 2.53
N LEU A 276 13.32 13.76 3.28
CA LEU A 276 12.58 14.52 4.28
C LEU A 276 13.50 15.09 5.38
N ILE A 277 14.46 14.30 5.89
CA ILE A 277 15.45 14.76 6.88
C ILE A 277 16.27 15.92 6.32
N VAL A 278 16.70 15.83 5.07
CA VAL A 278 17.55 16.82 4.41
C VAL A 278 16.80 18.11 4.10
N ASP A 279 15.54 18.02 3.67
CA ASP A 279 14.73 19.17 3.25
C ASP A 279 14.10 19.90 4.45
N THR A 280 13.98 19.22 5.59
CA THR A 280 13.39 19.79 6.80
C THR A 280 14.34 20.77 7.50
N ARG A 281 13.93 22.03 7.58
CA ARG A 281 14.67 23.09 8.30
C ARG A 281 14.40 23.12 9.81
N ILE A 282 13.24 22.60 10.23
CA ILE A 282 12.80 22.64 11.64
C ILE A 282 13.41 21.45 12.38
N ILE A 283 14.30 21.72 13.34
CA ILE A 283 15.04 20.68 14.09
C ILE A 283 14.08 19.62 14.67
N LYS A 284 13.00 20.03 15.35
CA LYS A 284 12.03 19.09 15.92
C LYS A 284 11.39 18.15 14.88
N LYS A 285 11.12 18.63 13.66
CA LYS A 285 10.57 17.79 12.58
C LYS A 285 11.65 16.91 11.94
N GLN A 286 12.88 17.40 11.86
CA GLN A 286 14.03 16.64 11.39
C GLN A 286 14.34 15.48 12.33
N GLU A 287 14.30 15.69 13.65
CA GLU A 287 14.44 14.63 14.65
C GLU A 287 13.31 13.60 14.54
N LYS A 288 12.06 14.03 14.34
CA LYS A 288 10.95 13.09 14.09
C LYS A 288 11.15 12.23 12.82
N ALA A 289 11.59 12.84 11.73
CA ALA A 289 11.90 12.11 10.50
C ALA A 289 13.09 11.15 10.69
N TYR A 290 14.07 11.55 11.50
CA TYR A 290 15.19 10.70 11.88
C TYR A 290 14.75 9.51 12.75
N SER A 291 13.90 9.71 13.76
CA SER A 291 13.32 8.61 14.52
C SER A 291 12.54 7.64 13.63
N LEU A 292 11.80 8.17 12.63
CA LEU A 292 11.12 7.34 11.64
C LEU A 292 12.11 6.54 10.78
N LEU A 293 13.24 7.13 10.40
CA LEU A 293 14.29 6.43 9.66
C LEU A 293 14.81 5.21 10.44
N ILE A 294 15.12 5.39 11.73
CA ILE A 294 15.58 4.30 12.60
C ILE A 294 14.54 3.18 12.66
N LYS A 295 13.27 3.53 12.90
CA LYS A 295 12.16 2.57 12.92
C LYS A 295 12.00 1.84 11.59
N LEU A 296 12.14 2.55 10.47
CA LEU A 296 12.03 1.97 9.14
C LEU A 296 13.20 1.03 8.81
N ILE A 297 14.41 1.35 9.27
CA ILE A 297 15.58 0.45 9.17
C ILE A 297 15.32 -0.81 9.99
N GLU A 298 14.80 -0.69 11.21
CA GLU A 298 14.43 -1.82 12.07
C GLU A 298 13.41 -2.72 11.38
N GLU A 299 12.28 -2.18 10.96
CA GLU A 299 11.21 -2.90 10.26
C GLU A 299 11.71 -3.59 8.98
N TYR A 300 12.53 -2.89 8.19
CA TYR A 300 13.12 -3.45 6.97
C TYR A 300 14.03 -4.66 7.26
N ASN A 301 14.87 -4.58 8.30
CA ASN A 301 15.74 -5.69 8.66
C ASN A 301 14.95 -6.84 9.31
N MET A 302 14.10 -6.51 10.29
CA MET A 302 13.37 -7.48 11.13
C MET A 302 12.26 -8.21 10.38
N LYS A 303 11.43 -7.51 9.60
CA LYS A 303 10.27 -8.12 8.94
C LYS A 303 10.54 -8.60 7.53
N LEU A 304 11.53 -8.03 6.85
CA LEU A 304 11.84 -8.36 5.47
C LEU A 304 13.13 -9.16 5.33
N LEU A 305 14.28 -8.56 5.64
CA LEU A 305 15.58 -9.17 5.34
C LEU A 305 15.88 -10.41 6.20
N SER A 306 15.35 -10.49 7.42
CA SER A 306 15.43 -11.70 8.26
C SER A 306 14.83 -12.94 7.57
N THR A 307 13.79 -12.74 6.74
CA THR A 307 13.11 -13.81 5.99
C THR A 307 13.75 -14.07 4.62
N LYS A 308 14.76 -13.29 4.23
CA LYS A 308 15.38 -13.36 2.90
C LYS A 308 16.36 -14.53 2.79
N VAL A 309 15.92 -15.58 2.10
CA VAL A 309 16.73 -16.77 1.82
C VAL A 309 17.73 -16.54 0.68
N TYR A 310 17.27 -15.93 -0.42
CA TYR A 310 18.07 -15.73 -1.63
C TYR A 310 18.68 -14.32 -1.69
N TRP A 311 19.95 -14.25 -2.06
CA TRP A 311 20.71 -13.01 -2.20
C TRP A 311 21.47 -13.03 -3.52
N ASP A 312 21.25 -12.03 -4.36
CA ASP A 312 21.88 -11.93 -5.68
C ASP A 312 23.41 -11.93 -5.61
N LYS A 313 23.97 -11.38 -4.52
CA LYS A 313 25.42 -11.31 -4.28
C LYS A 313 25.76 -11.90 -2.91
N PRO A 314 26.64 -12.92 -2.83
CA PRO A 314 27.08 -13.49 -1.55
C PRO A 314 27.68 -12.47 -0.58
N LYS A 315 28.35 -11.43 -1.10
CA LYS A 315 28.91 -10.33 -0.30
C LYS A 315 27.84 -9.58 0.49
N LEU A 316 26.69 -9.25 -0.13
CA LEU A 316 25.58 -8.56 0.54
C LEU A 316 24.99 -9.42 1.65
N ARG A 317 24.93 -10.74 1.44
CA ARG A 317 24.49 -11.69 2.48
C ARG A 317 25.44 -11.70 3.67
N GLN A 318 26.76 -11.68 3.43
CA GLN A 318 27.76 -11.64 4.51
C GLN A 318 27.73 -10.32 5.26
N GLU A 319 27.58 -9.18 4.56
CA GLU A 319 27.40 -7.87 5.18
C GLU A 319 26.16 -7.85 6.08
N TYR A 320 25.04 -8.36 5.60
CA TYR A 320 23.81 -8.47 6.39
C TYR A 320 23.96 -9.40 7.60
N ARG A 321 24.60 -10.57 7.44
CA ARG A 321 24.85 -11.48 8.57
C ARG A 321 25.67 -10.84 9.67
N LYS A 322 26.76 -10.13 9.33
CA LYS A 322 27.57 -9.41 10.32
C LYS A 322 26.74 -8.38 11.08
N PHE A 323 25.96 -7.58 10.35
CA PHE A 323 25.03 -6.62 10.95
C PHE A 323 23.99 -7.30 11.86
N TRP A 324 23.42 -8.42 11.43
CA TRP A 324 22.41 -9.16 12.16
C TRP A 324 22.95 -9.81 13.44
N ASP A 325 24.16 -10.34 13.38
CA ASP A 325 24.85 -10.93 14.54
C ASP A 325 25.22 -9.84 15.56
N GLU A 326 25.67 -8.67 15.10
CA GLU A 326 25.90 -7.50 15.96
C GLU A 326 24.60 -7.02 16.60
N TYR A 327 23.52 -6.92 15.83
CA TYR A 327 22.20 -6.52 16.33
C TYR A 327 21.65 -7.48 17.39
N LYS A 328 21.76 -8.80 17.18
CA LYS A 328 21.32 -9.80 18.16
C LYS A 328 22.06 -9.70 19.49
N ARG A 329 23.38 -9.47 19.45
CA ARG A 329 24.16 -9.26 20.69
C ARG A 329 23.74 -8.00 21.44
N LEU A 330 23.26 -6.99 20.72
CA LEU A 330 22.70 -5.80 21.36
C LEU A 330 21.33 -6.08 21.98
N GLU A 331 20.52 -6.97 21.38
CA GLU A 331 19.20 -7.34 21.90
C GLU A 331 19.29 -7.94 23.31
N ASP A 332 20.35 -8.68 23.62
CA ASP A 332 20.63 -9.21 24.97
C ASP A 332 20.79 -8.10 26.03
N LEU A 333 21.24 -6.90 25.64
CA LEU A 333 21.40 -5.75 26.55
C LEU A 333 20.08 -5.03 26.86
N LYS A 334 18.99 -5.36 26.17
CA LYS A 334 17.69 -4.70 26.32
C LYS A 334 17.13 -4.83 27.74
N ASP A 335 17.35 -5.99 28.37
CA ASP A 335 16.84 -6.29 29.71
C ASP A 335 17.76 -5.73 30.82
N GLU A 336 19.03 -5.46 30.51
CA GLU A 336 20.02 -4.93 31.47
C GLU A 336 20.06 -3.40 31.51
N ASN A 337 20.01 -2.73 30.34
CA ASN A 337 20.10 -1.27 30.24
C ASN A 337 19.47 -0.75 28.93
N GLU A 338 18.21 -0.31 29.03
CA GLU A 338 17.43 0.17 27.88
C GLU A 338 18.05 1.40 27.20
N GLU A 339 18.56 2.38 27.96
CA GLU A 339 19.17 3.59 27.39
C GLU A 339 20.43 3.28 26.58
N LYS A 340 21.28 2.40 27.12
CA LYS A 340 22.48 1.95 26.43
C LYS A 340 22.12 1.14 25.17
N TYR A 341 21.11 0.27 25.26
CA TYR A 341 20.61 -0.48 24.12
C TYR A 341 20.13 0.45 22.99
N LEU A 342 19.29 1.44 23.30
CA LEU A 342 18.77 2.38 22.30
C LEU A 342 19.90 3.16 21.61
N ARG A 343 20.90 3.61 22.39
CA ARG A 343 22.06 4.34 21.87
C ARG A 343 22.92 3.48 20.94
N GLU A 344 23.27 2.27 21.35
CA GLU A 344 24.08 1.36 20.54
C GLU A 344 23.34 0.88 19.28
N LYS A 345 22.02 0.64 19.39
CA LYS A 345 21.16 0.33 18.24
C LYS A 345 21.18 1.46 17.20
N GLU A 346 21.05 2.70 17.65
CA GLU A 346 21.11 3.87 16.79
C GLU A 346 22.47 3.99 16.08
N ILE A 347 23.57 3.82 16.82
CA ILE A 347 24.93 3.83 16.27
C ILE A 347 25.09 2.76 15.19
N LEU A 348 24.66 1.52 15.46
CA LEU A 348 24.77 0.40 14.53
C LEU A 348 24.00 0.69 13.24
N PHE A 349 22.76 1.15 13.35
CA PHE A 349 21.88 1.40 12.21
C PHE A 349 22.41 2.54 11.34
N ILE A 350 22.82 3.66 11.94
CA ILE A 350 23.36 4.79 11.19
C ILE A 350 24.72 4.47 10.58
N THR A 351 25.58 3.73 11.27
CA THR A 351 26.87 3.32 10.71
C THR A 351 26.68 2.41 9.50
N ASN A 352 25.74 1.47 9.56
CA ASN A 352 25.44 0.60 8.44
C ASN A 352 24.78 1.38 7.27
N ASP A 353 23.83 2.27 7.56
CA ASP A 353 23.19 3.09 6.53
C ASP A 353 24.18 4.05 5.87
N LEU A 354 25.10 4.62 6.65
CA LEU A 354 26.18 5.47 6.18
C LEU A 354 27.04 4.74 5.13
N LYS A 355 27.40 3.47 5.36
CA LYS A 355 28.12 2.64 4.36
C LYS A 355 27.34 2.49 3.06
N GLN A 356 26.02 2.43 3.10
CA GLN A 356 25.18 2.32 1.91
C GLN A 356 25.11 3.65 1.13
N VAL A 357 24.91 4.77 1.82
CA VAL A 357 24.81 6.08 1.16
C VAL A 357 26.16 6.58 0.62
N LEU A 358 27.28 6.16 1.22
CA LEU A 358 28.63 6.46 0.73
C LEU A 358 28.93 5.84 -0.65
N LYS A 359 28.17 4.82 -1.09
CA LYS A 359 28.31 4.28 -2.46
C LYS A 359 27.98 5.32 -3.55
N ASN A 360 27.28 6.40 -3.20
CA ASN A 360 27.01 7.52 -4.10
C ASN A 360 27.10 8.85 -3.33
N GLU A 361 28.34 9.24 -2.98
CA GLU A 361 28.62 10.42 -2.17
C GLU A 361 28.05 11.71 -2.75
N ASN A 362 28.18 11.90 -4.06
CA ASN A 362 27.72 13.11 -4.75
C ASN A 362 26.20 13.32 -4.60
N LYS A 363 25.41 12.24 -4.65
CA LYS A 363 23.96 12.33 -4.47
C LYS A 363 23.59 12.54 -3.00
N TYR A 364 24.30 11.90 -2.08
CA TYR A 364 23.91 11.80 -0.67
C TYR A 364 24.73 12.67 0.28
N PHE A 365 25.52 13.63 -0.22
CA PHE A 365 26.44 14.43 0.60
C PHE A 365 25.77 15.11 1.82
N LYS A 366 24.52 15.58 1.67
CA LYS A 366 23.76 16.23 2.75
C LYS A 366 23.40 15.25 3.86
N ILE A 367 22.88 14.08 3.52
CA ILE A 367 22.52 13.06 4.51
C ILE A 367 23.78 12.43 5.14
N ILE A 368 24.87 12.25 4.37
CA ILE A 368 26.17 11.83 4.88
C ILE A 368 26.68 12.80 5.94
N LYS A 369 26.59 14.10 5.68
CA LYS A 369 26.96 15.14 6.66
C LYS A 369 26.09 15.05 7.91
N PHE A 370 24.78 14.87 7.75
CA PHE A 370 23.85 14.70 8.88
C PHE A 370 24.22 13.48 9.74
N TYR A 371 24.44 12.31 9.14
CA TYR A 371 24.85 11.10 9.86
C TYR A 371 26.19 11.26 10.58
N LYS A 372 27.19 11.87 9.93
CA LYS A 372 28.48 12.15 10.58
C LYS A 372 28.31 13.06 11.80
N ASN A 373 27.46 14.08 11.72
CA ASN A 373 27.15 14.94 12.86
C ASN A 373 26.46 14.14 14.00
N LYS A 374 25.49 13.28 13.67
CA LYS A 374 24.84 12.41 14.66
C LYS A 374 25.83 11.45 15.33
N LEU A 375 26.74 10.85 14.57
CA LEU A 375 27.80 10.00 15.14
C LEU A 375 28.80 10.78 16.02
N VAL A 376 29.00 12.07 15.77
CA VAL A 376 29.76 12.95 16.68
C VAL A 376 28.97 13.24 17.96
N GLU A 377 27.68 13.54 17.86
CA GLU A 377 26.78 13.73 19.02
C GLU A 377 26.73 12.46 19.90
N LEU A 378 26.70 11.29 19.28
CA LEU A 378 26.72 9.98 19.95
C LEU A 378 28.10 9.60 20.51
N GLY A 379 29.16 10.40 20.26
CA GLY A 379 30.52 10.18 20.79
C GLY A 379 31.38 9.17 20.02
N VAL A 380 30.92 8.70 18.87
CA VAL A 380 31.61 7.69 18.03
C VAL A 380 32.65 8.34 17.12
N MET A 381 32.37 9.55 16.63
CA MET A 381 33.27 10.31 15.75
C MET A 381 33.78 11.59 16.42
N LYS A 382 34.99 12.03 16.07
CA LYS A 382 35.54 13.32 16.50
C LYS A 382 35.42 14.36 15.40
N LYS A 383 34.95 15.56 15.74
CA LYS A 383 34.96 16.70 14.82
C LYS A 383 36.39 17.26 14.73
N LEU A 384 37.04 17.06 13.58
CA LEU A 384 38.31 17.69 13.28
C LEU A 384 38.08 19.19 13.05
N LYS A 385 38.94 20.04 13.63
CA LYS A 385 38.90 21.49 13.39
C LYS A 385 39.42 21.76 11.98
N ASN A 386 38.72 22.60 11.22
CA ASN A 386 39.18 23.13 9.92
C ASN A 386 40.32 24.17 10.05
N SER A 387 41.06 24.12 11.16
CA SER A 387 42.23 24.96 11.41
C SER A 387 43.42 24.03 11.57
N CYS A 388 44.24 23.97 10.52
CA CYS A 388 45.61 23.51 10.60
C CYS A 388 46.45 24.72 11.00
N THR A 389 47.11 24.70 12.16
CA THR A 389 48.28 25.56 12.37
C THR A 389 49.37 25.02 11.45
N SER A 390 49.42 25.53 10.21
CA SER A 390 50.63 25.39 9.41
C SER A 390 51.75 26.02 10.21
N TYR A 391 52.80 25.25 10.51
CA TYR A 391 54.02 25.80 11.09
C TYR A 391 54.39 27.02 10.24
N THR A 392 54.62 28.17 10.87
CA THR A 392 55.13 29.38 10.23
C THR A 392 56.54 29.09 9.71
N GLY A 393 56.62 28.38 8.60
CA GLY A 393 57.81 28.10 7.82
C GLY A 393 57.67 28.85 6.50
N THR A 394 58.66 29.70 6.23
CA THR A 394 58.80 30.52 5.04
C THR A 394 58.95 29.64 3.80
N TYR A 395 57.84 29.21 3.18
CA TYR A 395 57.90 28.56 1.88
C TYR A 395 58.09 29.63 0.80
N VAL A 396 59.34 29.88 0.44
CA VAL A 396 59.68 30.72 -0.73
C VAL A 396 59.47 29.87 -1.97
N LYS A 397 58.53 30.28 -2.83
CA LYS A 397 58.30 29.65 -4.13
C LYS A 397 59.58 29.77 -4.97
N GLN A 398 60.27 28.67 -5.21
CA GLN A 398 61.44 28.64 -6.08
C GLN A 398 60.96 28.94 -7.51
N ARG A 399 61.31 30.11 -8.04
CA ARG A 399 61.14 30.41 -9.47
C ARG A 399 62.17 29.57 -10.21
N VAL A 400 61.69 28.57 -10.94
CA VAL A 400 62.49 27.88 -11.95
C VAL A 400 62.74 28.91 -13.05
N HIS A 401 64.02 29.21 -13.28
CA HIS A 401 64.48 30.08 -14.38
C HIS A 401 64.58 29.28 -15.68
#